data_AF-A0A954CIZ4-F1
#
_entry.id   AF-A0A954CIZ4-F1
#
_cell.length_a   1.000
_cell.length_b   1.000
_cell.length_c   1.000
_cell.angle_alpha   90.00
_cell.angle_beta   90.00
_cell.angle_gamma   90.00
#
_symmetry.space_group_name_H-M   'P 1'
#
loop_
_entity.id
_entity.type
_entity.pdbx_description
1 polymer ?
#
loop_
_entity_poly.entity_id
_entity_poly.type
_entity_poly.pdbx_seq_one_letter_code
_entity_poly.pdbx_strand_id
1 'polypeptide(L)'
;RDFYLVHIRVAQDDTLYVTDLNRADIRKRVTRRWRVKDLAALLHSAPHSVVTNTDKARVVKAYLGTRLRDHRSLIQAVIRKADRMTAHTRKRLSQGEANYHVVE
;
A
#
# COMPACT_ATOMS: atom_id res chain seq x y z
N ARG A 1 9.56 -3.59 -5.44
CA ARG A 1 9.73 -2.87 -4.16
C ARG A 1 9.13 -1.48 -4.37
N ASP A 2 8.55 -0.85 -3.35
CA ASP A 2 8.05 0.54 -3.43
C ASP A 2 6.75 0.65 -4.23
N PHE A 3 5.77 -0.17 -3.85
CA PHE A 3 4.47 -0.24 -4.48
C PHE A 3 3.47 0.72 -3.81
N TYR A 4 3.52 1.98 -4.22
CA TYR A 4 2.61 3.05 -3.80
C TYR A 4 1.56 3.33 -4.89
N LEU A 5 0.45 3.99 -4.51
CA LEU A 5 -0.64 4.35 -5.41
C LEU A 5 -0.17 5.22 -6.58
N VAL A 6 0.85 6.06 -6.37
CA VAL A 6 1.48 6.89 -7.41
C VAL A 6 2.16 6.08 -8.53
N HIS A 7 2.34 4.77 -8.38
CA HIS A 7 2.87 3.90 -9.44
C HIS A 7 1.77 3.21 -10.25
N ILE A 8 0.50 3.43 -9.90
CA ILE A 8 -0.64 2.96 -10.68
C ILE A 8 -1.08 4.10 -11.59
N ARG A 9 -1.18 3.82 -12.90
CA ARG A 9 -1.71 4.74 -13.91
C ARG A 9 -3.00 4.16 -14.47
N VAL A 10 -3.95 5.03 -14.77
CA VAL A 10 -5.22 4.68 -15.39
C VAL A 10 -5.21 5.29 -16.80
N ALA A 11 -5.41 4.47 -17.82
CA ALA A 11 -5.60 4.94 -19.18
C ALA A 11 -7.05 5.40 -19.42
N GLN A 12 -7.33 6.00 -20.58
CA GLN A 12 -8.67 6.51 -20.91
C GLN A 12 -9.73 5.41 -21.01
N ASP A 13 -9.31 4.17 -21.23
CA ASP A 13 -10.14 2.96 -21.31
C ASP A 13 -10.26 2.22 -19.96
N ASP A 14 -9.92 2.88 -18.85
CA ASP A 14 -9.84 2.32 -17.50
C ASP A 14 -8.79 1.21 -17.30
N THR A 15 -7.91 0.97 -18.28
CA THR A 15 -6.81 0.01 -18.12
C THR A 15 -5.81 0.51 -17.08
N LEU A 16 -5.46 -0.36 -16.13
CA LEU A 16 -4.48 -0.08 -15.08
C LEU A 16 -3.07 -0.52 -15.50
N TYR A 17 -2.11 0.38 -15.39
CA TYR A 17 -0.69 0.13 -15.61
C TYR A 17 0.10 0.32 -14.32
N VAL A 18 1.01 -0.61 -14.03
CA VAL A 18 1.98 -0.47 -12.94
C VAL A 18 3.31 0.01 -13.53
N THR A 19 3.81 1.12 -13.03
CA THR A 19 5.08 1.74 -13.47
C THR A 19 6.17 1.58 -12.41
N ASP A 20 7.39 2.01 -12.74
CA ASP A 20 8.56 1.97 -11.85
C ASP A 20 8.91 0.55 -11.34
N LEU A 21 9.05 -0.38 -12.28
CA LEU A 21 9.35 -1.79 -12.01
C LEU A 21 10.87 -2.08 -11.97
N ASN A 22 11.73 -1.06 -12.00
CA ASN A 22 13.20 -1.19 -11.98
C ASN A 22 13.72 -2.02 -10.79
N ARG A 23 12.99 -2.04 -9.66
CA ARG A 23 13.31 -2.76 -8.43
C ARG A 23 12.27 -3.84 -8.11
N ALA A 24 11.51 -4.27 -9.10
CA ALA A 24 10.62 -5.41 -8.99
C ALA A 24 11.44 -6.70 -9.00
N ASP A 25 11.26 -7.53 -7.96
CA ASP A 25 11.93 -8.81 -7.87
C ASP A 25 11.03 -9.89 -8.50
N ILE A 26 11.41 -10.42 -9.66
CA ILE A 26 10.70 -11.53 -10.33
C ILE A 26 11.04 -12.83 -9.61
N ARG A 27 10.02 -13.52 -9.10
CA ARG A 27 10.20 -14.76 -8.33
C ARG A 27 8.96 -15.63 -8.37
N LYS A 28 9.15 -16.94 -8.21
CA LYS A 28 8.05 -17.92 -8.16
C LYS A 28 7.05 -17.66 -7.02
N ARG A 29 7.52 -17.15 -5.87
CA ARG A 29 6.66 -16.86 -4.72
C ARG A 29 7.12 -15.63 -3.95
N VAL A 30 6.19 -14.71 -3.70
CA VAL A 30 6.43 -13.53 -2.86
C VAL A 30 6.34 -13.91 -1.38
N THR A 31 7.45 -13.76 -0.65
CA THR A 31 7.49 -14.06 0.79
C THR A 31 6.58 -13.12 1.59
N ARG A 32 6.15 -13.55 2.78
CA ARG A 32 5.31 -12.75 3.68
C ARG A 32 5.85 -11.34 3.93
N ARG A 33 7.17 -11.18 4.14
CA ARG A 33 7.81 -9.88 4.37
C ARG A 33 7.53 -8.89 3.23
N TRP A 34 7.70 -9.32 1.98
CA TRP A 34 7.51 -8.47 0.81
C TRP A 34 6.02 -8.19 0.56
N ARG A 35 5.13 -9.16 0.76
CA ARG A 35 3.68 -8.92 0.73
C ARG A 35 3.24 -7.86 1.72
N VAL A 36 3.73 -7.94 2.96
CA VAL A 36 3.45 -6.92 4.00
C VAL A 36 3.98 -5.55 3.58
N LYS A 37 5.21 -5.48 3.05
CA LYS A 37 5.82 -4.22 2.62
C LYS A 37 4.98 -3.54 1.53
N ASP A 38 4.69 -4.27 0.46
CA ASP A 38 4.07 -3.69 -0.72
C ASP A 38 2.60 -3.35 -0.48
N LEU A 39 1.83 -4.18 0.24
CA LEU A 39 0.47 -3.83 0.64
C LEU A 39 0.43 -2.64 1.60
N ALA A 40 1.34 -2.58 2.57
CA ALA A 40 1.36 -1.47 3.52
C ALA A 40 1.71 -0.14 2.85
N ALA A 41 2.64 -0.16 1.89
CA ALA A 41 2.97 1.01 1.08
C ALA A 41 1.75 1.50 0.30
N LEU A 42 1.03 0.59 -0.37
CA LEU A 42 -0.18 0.92 -1.12
C LEU A 42 -1.24 1.56 -0.22
N LEU A 43 -1.57 0.94 0.92
CA LEU A 43 -2.59 1.44 1.85
C LEU A 43 -2.20 2.77 2.52
N HIS A 44 -0.90 2.98 2.77
CA HIS A 44 -0.35 4.21 3.32
C HIS A 44 -0.45 5.38 2.33
N SER A 45 -0.19 5.13 1.03
CA SER A 45 -0.28 6.16 -0.01
C SER A 45 -1.70 6.49 -0.47
N ALA A 46 -2.73 5.83 0.09
CA ALA A 46 -4.12 6.06 -0.30
C ALA A 46 -4.76 7.18 0.57
N PRO A 47 -5.25 8.29 -0.03
CA PRO A 47 -5.84 9.42 0.68
C PRO A 47 -7.03 8.97 1.52
N HIS A 48 -7.10 9.40 2.78
CA HIS A 48 -8.25 9.08 3.63
C HIS A 48 -9.50 9.89 3.27
N SER A 49 -9.34 11.04 2.64
CA SER A 49 -10.40 11.93 2.13
C SER A 49 -11.23 11.28 1.02
N VAL A 50 -10.64 10.34 0.28
CA VAL A 50 -11.28 9.66 -0.85
C VAL A 50 -11.39 8.14 -0.63
N VAL A 51 -10.42 7.51 0.04
CA VAL A 51 -10.33 6.05 0.19
C VAL A 51 -10.63 5.64 1.64
N THR A 52 -11.81 5.05 1.84
CA THR A 52 -12.25 4.61 3.17
C THR A 52 -11.53 3.34 3.64
N ASN A 53 -11.64 3.03 4.93
CA ASN A 53 -11.17 1.75 5.46
C ASN A 53 -11.86 0.54 4.80
N THR A 54 -13.12 0.70 4.39
CA THR A 54 -13.87 -0.33 3.67
C THR A 54 -13.27 -0.56 2.28
N ASP A 55 -12.87 0.50 1.57
CA ASP A 55 -12.22 0.37 0.25
C ASP A 55 -10.85 -0.30 0.37
N LYS A 56 -10.05 0.11 1.38
CA LYS A 56 -8.79 -0.56 1.70
C LYS A 56 -9.01 -2.06 1.98
N ALA A 57 -10.07 -2.41 2.72
CA ALA A 57 -10.42 -3.81 2.98
C ALA A 57 -10.88 -4.57 1.72
N ARG A 58 -11.62 -3.93 0.81
CA ARG A 58 -12.02 -4.51 -0.48
C ARG A 58 -10.81 -4.85 -1.34
N VAL A 59 -9.83 -3.95 -1.44
CA VAL A 59 -8.57 -4.20 -2.17
C VAL A 59 -7.82 -5.38 -1.57
N VAL A 60 -7.67 -5.43 -0.24
CA VAL A 60 -6.99 -6.55 0.43
C VAL A 60 -7.74 -7.86 0.21
N LYS A 61 -9.08 -7.86 0.24
CA LYS A 61 -9.90 -9.04 -0.06
C LYS A 61 -9.68 -9.52 -1.49
N ALA A 62 -9.71 -8.62 -2.47
CA ALA A 62 -9.46 -8.93 -3.87
C ALA A 62 -8.05 -9.50 -4.08
N TYR A 63 -7.03 -8.91 -3.45
CA TYR A 63 -5.65 -9.40 -3.52
C TYR A 63 -5.46 -10.80 -2.91
N LEU A 64 -6.17 -11.12 -1.82
CA LEU A 64 -6.05 -12.41 -1.17
C LEU A 64 -6.80 -13.53 -1.90
N GLY A 65 -7.89 -13.20 -2.61
CA GLY A 65 -8.72 -14.16 -3.34
C GLY A 65 -9.50 -15.13 -2.44
N THR A 66 -9.46 -14.94 -1.12
CA THR A 66 -10.04 -15.84 -0.11
C THR A 66 -10.71 -15.03 1.00
N ARG A 67 -11.25 -15.71 2.02
CA ARG A 67 -11.89 -15.04 3.16
C ARG A 67 -10.83 -14.33 4.01
N LEU A 68 -11.04 -13.06 4.33
CA LEU A 68 -10.11 -12.24 5.11
C LEU A 68 -9.69 -12.88 6.45
N ARG A 69 -10.61 -13.59 7.10
CA ARG A 69 -10.37 -14.26 8.39
C ARG A 69 -9.24 -15.28 8.34
N ASP A 70 -9.02 -15.91 7.19
CA ASP A 70 -7.97 -16.92 6.98
C ASP A 70 -6.57 -16.28 6.92
N HIS A 71 -6.50 -14.95 6.81
CA HIS A 71 -5.28 -14.16 6.69
C HIS A 71 -5.12 -13.09 7.76
N ARG A 72 -5.81 -13.22 8.91
CA ARG A 72 -5.82 -12.23 10.00
C ARG A 72 -4.42 -11.77 10.41
N SER A 73 -3.47 -12.70 10.55
CA SER A 73 -2.09 -12.38 10.95
C SER A 73 -1.33 -11.56 9.90
N LEU A 74 -1.59 -11.78 8.61
CA LEU A 74 -1.00 -11.01 7.51
C LEU A 74 -1.62 -9.61 7.48
N ILE A 75 -2.94 -9.52 7.54
CA ILE A 75 -3.69 -8.25 7.49
C ILE A 75 -3.27 -7.34 8.65
N GLN A 76 -3.19 -7.88 9.87
CA GLN A 76 -2.70 -7.11 11.03
C GLN A 76 -1.25 -6.62 10.83
N ALA A 77 -0.38 -7.41 10.21
CA ALA A 77 0.98 -6.99 9.93
C ALA A 77 1.05 -5.88 8.87
N VAL A 78 0.17 -5.92 7.87
CA VAL A 78 0.01 -4.85 6.86
C VAL A 78 -0.44 -3.56 7.54
N ILE A 79 -1.51 -3.61 8.33
CA ILE A 79 -2.06 -2.44 9.05
C ILE A 79 -0.97 -1.82 9.95
N ARG A 80 -0.36 -2.61 10.85
CA ARG A 80 0.72 -2.12 11.73
C ARG A 80 1.92 -1.56 10.99
N LYS A 81 2.19 -2.02 9.75
CA LYS A 81 3.28 -1.49 8.94
C LYS A 81 2.86 -0.16 8.29
N ALA A 82 1.64 -0.06 7.76
CA ALA A 82 1.09 1.17 7.20
C ALA A 82 1.01 2.27 8.26
N ASP A 83 0.52 1.98 9.46
CA ASP A 83 0.42 2.93 10.57
C ASP A 83 1.81 3.48 10.96
N ARG A 84 2.83 2.61 11.01
CA ARG A 84 4.21 3.04 11.27
C ARG A 84 4.77 3.94 10.16
N MET A 85 4.40 3.69 8.90
CA MET A 85 4.79 4.56 7.78
C MET A 85 4.12 5.92 7.92
N THR A 86 2.82 5.95 8.21
CA THR A 86 2.07 7.20 8.45
C THR A 86 2.63 7.99 9.62
N ALA A 87 2.91 7.34 10.75
CA ALA A 87 3.52 7.98 11.91
C ALA A 87 4.92 8.54 11.60
N HIS A 88 5.73 7.80 10.83
CA HIS A 88 7.03 8.27 10.38
C HIS A 88 6.90 9.50 9.47
N THR A 89 6.04 9.46 8.46
CA THR A 89 5.80 10.59 7.53
C THR A 89 5.33 11.83 8.29
N ARG A 90 4.38 11.69 9.22
CA ARG A 90 3.91 12.80 10.08
C ARG A 90 5.03 13.41 10.92
N LYS A 91 5.89 12.56 11.51
CA LYS A 91 7.05 13.03 12.27
C LYS A 91 8.00 13.85 11.39
N ARG A 92 8.30 13.37 10.18
CA ARG A 92 9.21 14.06 9.25
C ARG A 92 8.64 15.40 8.77
N LEU A 93 7.34 15.45 8.51
CA LEU A 93 6.61 16.68 8.22
C LEU A 93 6.68 17.70 9.36
N SER A 94 6.45 17.27 10.61
CA SER A 94 6.57 18.16 11.78
C SER A 94 7.99 18.70 11.99
N GLN A 95 9.00 18.06 11.38
CA GLN A 95 10.39 18.49 11.39
C GLN A 95 10.75 19.39 10.20
N GLY A 96 9.78 19.78 9.36
CA GLY A 96 9.97 20.71 8.24
C GLY A 96 10.52 20.06 6.97
N GLU A 97 10.50 18.74 6.85
CA GLU A 97 11.00 18.07 5.64
C GLU A 97 9.98 18.14 4.51
N ALA A 98 10.22 19.04 3.55
CA ALA A 98 9.35 19.31 2.41
C ALA A 98 9.13 18.11 1.45
N ASN A 99 9.95 17.06 1.55
CA ASN A 99 9.86 15.88 0.69
C ASN A 99 8.84 14.84 1.17
N TYR A 100 8.23 15.05 2.34
CA TYR A 100 7.20 14.16 2.87
C TYR A 100 5.83 14.78 2.64
N HIS A 101 4.84 13.95 2.33
CA HIS A 101 3.45 14.34 2.21
C HIS A 101 2.59 13.31 2.93
N VAL A 102 1.66 13.76 3.75
CA VAL A 102 0.57 12.90 4.23
C VAL A 102 -0.52 13.01 3.19
N VAL A 103 -0.94 11.86 2.69
CA VAL A 103 -2.08 11.78 1.78
C VAL A 103 -3.32 11.80 2.67
N GLU A 104 -3.83 13.00 2.98
CA GLU A 104 -5.04 13.20 3.79
C GLU A 104 -6.31 12.81 3.05
#